data_AF-A0A841C707-F1
#
_entry.id   AF-A0A841C707-F1
#
_cell.length_a   1.000
_cell.length_b   1.000
_cell.length_c   1.000
_cell.angle_alpha   90.00
_cell.angle_beta   90.00
_cell.angle_gamma   90.00
#
_symmetry.space_group_name_H-M   'P 1'
#
loop_
_entity.id
_entity.type
_entity.pdbx_description
1 polymer ?
#
loop_
_entity_poly.entity_id
_entity_poly.type
_entity_poly.pdbx_seq_one_letter_code
_entity_poly.pdbx_strand_id
1 'polypeptide(L)' 'MNKKDIEITIRDTKEGVDLFIGKKLIGSVVETDSNFEAHSSQKFLANFKNYADAEEEVIRNYNLSI' A
#
# COMPACT_ATOMS: atom_id res chain seq x y z
N MET A 1 25.68 -8.31 -1.20
CA MET A 1 24.45 -7.96 -0.46
C MET A 1 23.50 -9.14 -0.56
N ASN A 2 23.19 -9.81 0.54
CA ASN A 2 22.07 -10.75 0.54
C ASN A 2 20.80 -9.92 0.35
N LYS A 3 20.10 -10.09 -0.78
CA LYS A 3 18.73 -9.60 -0.92
C LYS A 3 17.95 -10.25 0.21
N LYS A 4 17.41 -9.45 1.12
CA LYS A 4 16.40 -9.93 2.05
C LYS A 4 15.11 -9.98 1.24
N ASP A 5 14.55 -11.17 1.07
CA ASP A 5 13.20 -11.29 0.57
C ASP A 5 12.27 -10.56 1.54
N ILE A 6 11.49 -9.62 1.02
CA ILE A 6 10.49 -8.87 1.76
C ILE A 6 9.14 -9.46 1.37
N GLU A 7 8.47 -10.09 2.33
CA GLU A 7 7.11 -10.55 2.15
C GLU A 7 6.14 -9.43 2.52
N ILE A 8 5.22 -9.12 1.61
CA ILE A 8 4.12 -8.20 1.83
C ILE A 8 2.87 -9.01 2.14
N THR A 9 2.25 -8.75 3.28
CA THR A 9 0.95 -9.31 3.65
C THR A 9 -0.13 -8.28 3.37
N ILE A 10 -1.14 -8.66 2.60
CA ILE A 10 -2.34 -7.87 2.35
C ILE A 10 -3.42 -8.31 3.33
N ARG A 11 -4.11 -7.36 3.95
CA ARG A 11 -5.27 -7.62 4.82
C ARG A 11 -6.46 -6.80 4.38
N ASP A 12 -7.58 -7.46 4.13
CA ASP A 12 -8.83 -6.77 3.83
C ASP A 12 -9.32 -5.94 5.02
N THR A 13 -9.84 -4.76 4.71
CA THR A 13 -10.50 -3.85 5.64
C THR A 13 -11.91 -3.55 5.14
N LYS A 14 -12.67 -2.74 5.88
CA LYS A 14 -14.00 -2.30 5.43
C LYS A 14 -13.94 -1.37 4.21
N GLU A 15 -12.82 -0.69 4.03
CA GLU A 15 -12.67 0.40 3.07
C GLU A 15 -11.70 0.05 1.93
N GLY A 16 -11.14 -1.17 1.90
CA GLY A 16 -10.14 -1.59 0.94
C GLY A 16 -9.16 -2.57 1.58
N VAL A 17 -7.86 -2.34 1.47
CA VAL A 17 -6.83 -3.22 2.04
C VAL A 17 -5.70 -2.47 2.72
N ASP A 18 -5.08 -3.13 3.70
CA ASP A 18 -3.86 -2.69 4.37
C ASP A 18 -2.68 -3.57 3.96
N LEU A 19 -1.54 -2.95 3.67
CA LEU A 19 -0.30 -3.61 3.30
C LEU A 19 0.65 -3.63 4.50
N PHE A 20 1.18 -4.81 4.83
CA PHE A 20 2.11 -5.01 5.94
C PHE A 20 3.42 -5.65 5.50
N ILE A 21 4.52 -5.25 6.14
CA ILE A 21 5.77 -6.01 6.16
C ILE A 21 5.97 -6.53 7.58
N GLY A 22 5.81 -7.84 7.75
CA GLY A 22 5.74 -8.47 9.07
C GLY A 22 4.58 -7.90 9.91
N LYS A 23 4.90 -7.11 10.95
CA LYS A 23 3.90 -6.44 11.81
C LYS A 23 3.73 -4.95 11.51
N LYS A 24 4.54 -4.38 10.61
CA LYS A 24 4.53 -2.96 10.30
C LYS A 24 3.54 -2.69 9.17
N LEU A 25 2.54 -1.84 9.42
CA LEU A 25 1.72 -1.25 8.37
C LEU A 25 2.60 -0.34 7.53
N ILE A 26 2.64 -0.54 6.23
CA ILE A 26 3.40 0.29 5.29
C ILE A 26 2.52 1.23 4.49
N GLY A 27 1.23 0.93 4.41
CA GLY A 27 0.22 1.79 3.80
C GLY A 27 -1.07 1.03 3.55
N SER A 28 -1.99 1.70 2.90
CA SER A 28 -3.34 1.20 2.65
C SER A 28 -3.78 1.60 1.25
N VAL A 29 -4.58 0.75 0.62
CA VAL A 29 -5.31 1.08 -0.60
C VAL A 29 -6.79 1.12 -0.26
N VAL A 30 -7.39 2.30 -0.38
CA VAL A 30 -8.82 2.51 -0.10
C VAL A 30 -9.59 2.46 -1.40
N GLU A 31 -10.61 1.62 -1.48
CA GLU A 31 -11.54 1.57 -2.60
C GLU A 31 -12.61 2.64 -2.42
N THR A 32 -12.76 3.48 -3.45
CA THR A 32 -13.80 4.52 -3.54
C THR A 32 -14.71 4.24 -4.72
N ASP A 33 -15.83 4.96 -4.84
CA ASP A 33 -16.88 4.72 -5.85
C ASP A 33 -16.39 4.58 -7.30
N SER A 34 -15.19 5.06 -7.65
CA SER A 34 -14.65 4.94 -9.01
C SER A 34 -13.13 4.78 -9.10
N ASN A 35 -12.40 4.77 -7.97
CA ASN A 35 -10.94 4.77 -7.95
C ASN A 35 -10.39 4.07 -6.70
N PHE A 36 -9.08 3.85 -6.70
CA PHE A 36 -8.31 3.35 -5.57
C PHE A 36 -7.38 4.45 -5.06
N GLU A 37 -7.48 4.80 -3.79
CA GLU A 37 -6.59 5.77 -3.15
C GLU A 37 -5.43 5.05 -2.48
N ALA A 38 -4.20 5.45 -2.80
CA ALA A 38 -3.01 4.98 -2.10
C ALA A 38 -2.73 5.90 -0.90
N HIS A 39 -2.50 5.30 0.26
CA HIS A 39 -2.19 6.00 1.51
C HIS A 39 -0.92 5.43 2.13
N SER A 40 -0.05 6.30 2.64
CA SER A 40 1.13 5.93 3.45
C SER A 40 0.88 6.32 4.89
N SER A 41 0.67 5.33 5.77
CA SER A 41 0.42 5.57 7.21
C SER A 41 -0.62 6.69 7.46
N GLN A 42 -1.79 6.60 6.80
CA GLN A 42 -2.91 7.56 6.82
C GLN A 42 -2.70 8.89 6.07
N LYS A 43 -1.58 9.07 5.38
CA LYS A 43 -1.36 10.20 4.47
C LYS A 43 -1.73 9.81 3.05
N PHE A 44 -2.67 10.53 2.45
CA PHE A 44 -3.00 10.39 1.03
C PHE A 44 -1.76 10.62 0.15
N LEU A 45 -1.53 9.73 -0.80
CA LEU A 45 -0.47 9.82 -1.80
C LEU A 45 -1.03 10.26 -3.16
N ALA A 46 -1.94 9.45 -3.71
CA ALA A 46 -2.52 9.63 -5.03
C ALA A 46 -3.76 8.74 -5.24
N ASN A 47 -4.53 9.03 -6.29
CA ASN A 47 -5.66 8.21 -6.73
C ASN A 47 -5.33 7.49 -8.05
N PHE A 48 -5.81 6.25 -8.19
CA PHE A 48 -5.54 5.37 -9.31
C PHE A 48 -6.83 4.74 -9.83
N LYS A 49 -6.85 4.39 -11.12
CA LYS A 49 -8.02 3.74 -11.74
C LYS A 49 -8.10 2.25 -11.46
N ASN A 50 -7.00 1.64 -11.04
CA ASN A 50 -6.93 0.22 -10.71
C ASN A 50 -6.14 0.01 -9.43
N TYR A 51 -6.42 -1.12 -8.79
CA TYR A 51 -5.83 -1.51 -7.52
C TYR A 51 -4.30 -1.70 -7.62
N ALA A 52 -3.82 -2.32 -8.70
CA ALA A 52 -2.40 -2.65 -8.86
C ALA A 52 -1.51 -1.40 -8.86
N ASP A 53 -1.93 -0.33 -9.57
CA ASP A 53 -1.19 0.92 -9.59
C ASP A 53 -1.16 1.58 -8.20
N ALA A 54 -2.26 1.49 -7.43
CA ALA A 54 -2.32 2.00 -6.07
C ALA A 54 -1.42 1.20 -5.11
N GLU A 55 -1.40 -0.13 -5.26
CA GLU A 55 -0.51 -1.02 -4.50
C GLU A 55 0.96 -0.71 -4.77
N GLU A 56 1.33 -0.57 -6.05
CA GLU A 56 2.69 -0.20 -6.46
C GLU A 56 3.14 1.14 -5.85
N GLU A 57 2.25 2.13 -5.79
CA GLU A 57 2.57 3.44 -5.20
C GLU A 57 2.83 3.35 -3.69
N VAL A 58 2.04 2.54 -2.95
CA VAL A 58 2.30 2.30 -1.52
C VAL A 58 3.68 1.67 -1.31
N ILE A 59 4.02 0.65 -2.10
CA ILE A 59 5.31 -0.05 -2.02
C ILE A 59 6.46 0.88 -2.39
N ARG A 60 6.30 1.68 -3.46
CA ARG A 60 7.29 2.67 -3.89
C ARG A 60 7.54 3.72 -2.83
N ASN A 61 6.48 4.25 -2.22
CA ASN A 61 6.57 5.25 -1.16
C ASN A 61 7.30 4.70 0.07
N TYR A 62 7.02 3.44 0.45
CA TYR A 62 7.73 2.77 1.52
C TYR A 62 9.24 2.64 1.23
N ASN A 63 9.61 2.18 0.02
CA ASN A 63 11.02 2.02 -0.37
C ASN A 63 11.80 3.33 -0.39
N LEU A 64 11.17 4.46 -0.71
CA LEU A 64 11.80 5.79 -0.66
C LEU A 64 11.93 6.35 0.76
N SER A 65 11.18 5.79 1.71
CA SER A 65 11.15 6.23 3.11
C SER A 65 12.12 5.46 4.01
N ILE A 66 12.83 4.46 3.47
CA ILE A 66 13.88 3.67 4.15
C ILE A 66 15.25 4.28 3.87
#